data_AF-A0A2A7U7J4-F1
#
_entry.id   AF-A0A2A7U7J4-F1
#
_cell.length_a   1.000
_cell.length_b   1.000
_cell.length_c   1.000
_cell.angle_alpha   90.00
_cell.angle_beta   90.00
_cell.angle_gamma   90.00
#
_symmetry.space_group_name_H-M   'P 1'
#
loop_
_entity.id
_entity.type
_entity.pdbx_description
1 polymer ?
#
loop_
_entity_poly.entity_id
_entity_poly.type
_entity_poly.pdbx_seq_one_letter_code
_entity_poly.pdbx_strand_id
1 'polypeptide(L)'
;MRGKPIVWRHHNLRQIQEHMLNAERCEQRGLWRRAGHEWMQVIEHCTDDVLVEHAVQQRNYCAQMGVFGSASIDPRMVAANQCDEPLQDEG
;
A
#
# COMPACT_ATOMS: atom_id res chain seq x y z
N MET A 1 -33.61 14.62 4.24
CA MET A 1 -32.61 13.73 3.61
C MET A 1 -32.23 12.67 4.63
N ARG A 2 -32.62 11.41 4.42
CA ARG A 2 -32.31 10.33 5.38
C ARG A 2 -30.86 9.89 5.12
N GLY A 3 -29.93 10.30 5.98
CA GLY A 3 -28.59 9.74 6.00
C GLY A 3 -28.69 8.25 6.26
N LYS A 4 -28.19 7.43 5.33
CA LYS A 4 -28.10 5.98 5.56
C LYS A 4 -27.13 5.78 6.73
N PRO A 5 -27.47 4.97 7.75
CA PRO A 5 -26.51 4.66 8.79
C PRO A 5 -25.27 4.06 8.13
N ILE A 6 -24.10 4.55 8.50
CA ILE A 6 -22.82 3.89 8.17
C ILE A 6 -22.88 2.55 8.88
N VAL A 7 -23.26 1.51 8.13
CA VAL A 7 -23.22 0.14 8.63
C VAL A 7 -21.74 -0.20 8.70
N TRP A 8 -21.16 -0.05 9.88
CA TRP A 8 -19.84 -0.60 10.19
C TRP A 8 -19.93 -2.11 9.95
N ARG A 9 -19.38 -2.55 8.81
CA ARG A 9 -19.50 -3.95 8.38
C ARG A 9 -18.81 -4.80 9.44
N HIS A 10 -19.52 -5.75 10.03
CA HIS A 10 -18.91 -6.75 10.90
C HIS A 10 -17.79 -7.44 10.12
N HIS A 11 -16.57 -7.35 10.62
CA HIS A 11 -15.41 -7.89 9.96
C HIS A 11 -15.22 -9.36 10.29
N ASN A 12 -14.93 -10.13 9.24
CA ASN A 12 -14.25 -11.40 9.42
C ASN A 12 -12.75 -11.09 9.42
N LEU A 13 -12.13 -11.03 10.60
CA LEU A 13 -10.69 -10.76 10.75
C LEU A 13 -9.82 -11.62 9.82
N ARG A 14 -10.26 -12.85 9.55
CA ARG A 14 -9.61 -13.76 8.61
C ARG A 14 -9.59 -13.20 7.18
N GLN A 15 -10.68 -12.61 6.71
CA GLN A 15 -10.75 -12.03 5.37
C GLN A 15 -9.84 -10.80 5.25
N ILE A 16 -9.79 -9.95 6.28
CA ILE A 16 -8.83 -8.82 6.32
C ILE A 16 -7.40 -9.34 6.19
N GLN A 17 -7.05 -10.35 6.97
CA GLN A 17 -5.71 -10.95 6.94
C GLN A 17 -5.39 -11.59 5.59
N GLU A 18 -6.36 -12.24 4.95
CA GLU A 18 -6.21 -12.79 3.60
C GLU A 18 -5.95 -11.69 2.56
N HIS A 19 -6.67 -10.56 2.63
CA HIS A 19 -6.42 -9.41 1.76
C HIS A 19 -5.03 -8.80 1.97
N MET A 20 -4.59 -8.63 3.21
CA MET A 20 -3.24 -8.13 3.51
C MET A 20 -2.15 -9.04 2.92
N LEU A 21 -2.25 -10.36 3.17
CA LEU A 21 -1.29 -11.33 2.63
C LEU A 21 -1.27 -11.36 1.10
N ASN A 22 -2.43 -11.22 0.46
CA ASN A 22 -2.53 -11.17 -0.99
C ASN A 22 -1.95 -9.86 -1.55
N ALA A 23 -2.16 -8.75 -0.85
CA ALA A 23 -1.59 -7.45 -1.22
C ALA A 23 -0.06 -7.51 -1.20
N GLU A 24 0.53 -7.95 -0.09
CA GLU A 24 1.99 -8.11 0.07
C GLU A 24 2.58 -9.06 -1.00
N ARG A 25 1.92 -10.20 -1.27
CA ARG A 25 2.35 -11.12 -2.34
C ARG A 25 2.30 -10.47 -3.72
N CYS A 26 1.33 -9.59 -3.97
CA CYS A 26 1.24 -8.87 -5.23
C CYS A 26 2.34 -7.81 -5.34
N GLU A 27 2.68 -7.11 -4.25
CA GLU A 27 3.79 -6.15 -4.19
C GLU A 27 5.14 -6.82 -4.49
N GLN A 28 5.40 -7.96 -3.85
CA GLN A 28 6.61 -8.76 -4.09
C GLN A 28 6.75 -9.21 -5.56
N ARG A 29 5.63 -9.36 -6.26
CA ARG A 29 5.57 -9.76 -7.68
C ARG A 29 5.50 -8.56 -8.64
N GLY A 30 5.53 -7.34 -8.15
CA GLY A 30 5.39 -6.12 -8.96
C GLY A 30 3.98 -5.95 -9.57
N LEU A 31 2.98 -6.64 -9.06
CA LEU A 31 1.58 -6.57 -9.52
C LEU A 31 0.85 -5.41 -8.82
N TRP A 32 1.37 -4.20 -8.97
CA TRP A 32 0.97 -3.01 -8.20
C TRP A 32 -0.52 -2.68 -8.25
N ARG A 33 -1.16 -2.80 -9.42
CA ARG A 33 -2.62 -2.57 -9.54
C ARG A 33 -3.45 -3.58 -8.75
N ARG A 34 -3.01 -4.84 -8.70
CA ARG A 34 -3.68 -5.91 -7.93
C ARG A 34 -3.45 -5.73 -6.44
N ALA A 35 -2.21 -5.41 -6.04
CA ALA A 35 -1.90 -5.07 -4.65
C ALA A 35 -2.76 -3.91 -4.14
N GLY A 36 -2.88 -2.82 -4.92
CA GLY A 36 -3.72 -1.68 -4.56
C GLY A 36 -5.22 -2.01 -4.44
N HIS A 37 -5.72 -3.00 -5.19
CA HIS A 37 -7.09 -3.49 -5.05
C HIS A 37 -7.29 -4.27 -3.75
N GLU A 38 -6.34 -5.14 -3.38
CA GLU A 38 -6.40 -5.87 -2.10
C GLU A 38 -6.31 -4.92 -0.90
N TRP A 39 -5.45 -3.90 -0.94
CA TRP A 39 -5.41 -2.86 0.09
C TRP A 39 -6.73 -2.07 0.21
N MET A 40 -7.44 -1.84 -0.91
CA MET A 40 -8.76 -1.22 -0.88
C MET A 40 -9.79 -2.10 -0.13
N GLN A 41 -9.71 -3.42 -0.29
CA GLN A 41 -10.58 -4.33 0.47
C GLN A 41 -10.32 -4.23 1.97
N VAL A 42 -9.06 -4.06 2.40
CA VAL A 42 -8.71 -3.82 3.80
C VAL A 42 -9.31 -2.49 4.29
N ILE A 43 -9.23 -1.41 3.51
CA ILE A 43 -9.79 -0.10 3.88
C ILE A 43 -11.32 -0.16 4.02
N GLU A 44 -12.02 -0.82 3.10
CA GLU A 44 -13.49 -0.92 3.13
C GLU A 44 -14.02 -1.82 4.25
N HIS A 45 -13.19 -2.77 4.68
CA HIS A 45 -13.55 -3.82 5.62
C HIS A 45 -12.63 -3.86 6.84
N CYS A 46 -12.05 -2.75 7.28
CA CYS A 46 -11.36 -2.67 8.57
C CYS A 46 -11.91 -1.48 9.37
N THR A 47 -12.13 -1.68 10.67
CA THR A 47 -12.58 -0.66 11.63
C THR A 47 -11.44 -0.20 12.54
N ASP A 48 -10.27 -0.81 12.41
CA ASP A 48 -9.07 -0.40 13.15
C ASP A 48 -8.41 0.74 12.37
N ASP A 49 -8.49 1.94 12.93
CA ASP A 49 -8.00 3.16 12.29
C ASP A 49 -6.51 3.06 11.94
N VAL A 50 -5.69 2.40 12.78
CA VAL A 50 -4.25 2.24 12.54
C VAL A 50 -4.00 1.35 11.32
N LEU A 51 -4.75 0.25 11.21
CA LEU A 51 -4.67 -0.64 10.06
C LEU A 51 -5.20 0.01 8.78
N VAL A 52 -6.27 0.81 8.89
CA VAL A 52 -6.83 1.56 7.77
C VAL A 52 -5.84 2.59 7.26
N GLU A 53 -5.20 3.37 8.15
CA GLU A 53 -4.17 4.35 7.76
C GLU A 53 -3.00 3.67 7.05
N HIS A 54 -2.51 2.56 7.58
CA HIS A 54 -1.47 1.77 6.93
C HIS A 54 -1.92 1.27 5.54
N ALA A 55 -3.13 0.72 5.42
CA ALA A 55 -3.66 0.25 4.14
C ALA A 55 -3.82 1.39 3.11
N VAL A 56 -4.21 2.59 3.55
CA VAL A 56 -4.28 3.79 2.70
C VAL A 56 -2.88 4.16 2.18
N GLN A 57 -1.87 4.14 3.05
CA GLN A 57 -0.49 4.43 2.67
C GLN A 57 0.01 3.42 1.62
N GLN A 58 -0.20 2.12 1.85
CA GLN A 58 0.22 1.07 0.92
C GLN A 58 -0.53 1.14 -0.41
N ARG A 59 -1.84 1.42 -0.39
CA ARG A 59 -2.63 1.63 -1.61
C ARG A 59 -2.10 2.80 -2.44
N ASN A 60 -1.69 3.89 -1.79
CA ASN A 60 -1.10 5.05 -2.47
C ASN A 60 0.28 4.73 -3.05
N TYR A 61 1.11 3.97 -2.33
CA TYR A 61 2.38 3.47 -2.85
C TYR A 61 2.17 2.59 -4.09
N CYS A 62 1.25 1.62 -4.01
CA CYS A 62 0.86 0.77 -5.14
C CYS A 62 0.36 1.59 -6.35
N ALA A 63 -0.40 2.66 -6.11
CA ALA A 63 -0.85 3.55 -7.18
C ALA A 63 0.32 4.26 -7.86
N GLN A 64 1.30 4.77 -7.10
CA GLN A 64 2.51 5.37 -7.65
C GLN A 64 3.30 4.33 -8.46
N MET A 65 3.61 3.18 -7.89
CA MET A 65 4.37 2.11 -8.57
C MET A 65 3.65 1.57 -9.81
N GLY A 66 2.31 1.51 -9.80
CA GLY A 66 1.50 1.12 -10.95
C GLY A 66 1.47 2.14 -12.10
N VAL A 67 1.79 3.42 -11.81
CA VAL A 67 2.00 4.46 -12.82
C VAL A 67 3.42 4.38 -13.37
N PHE A 68 4.44 4.24 -12.50
CA PHE A 68 5.82 4.06 -12.92
C PHE A 68 6.06 2.76 -13.71
N GLY A 69 5.36 1.67 -13.38
CA GLY A 69 5.45 0.41 -14.13
C GLY A 69 4.85 0.47 -15.54
N SER A 70 4.04 1.50 -15.86
CA SER A 70 3.46 1.71 -17.19
C SER A 70 4.24 2.72 -18.03
N ALA A 71 5.05 3.57 -17.39
CA ALA A 71 5.92 4.52 -18.05
C ALA A 71 7.34 3.95 -17.98
N SER A 72 7.80 3.32 -19.07
CA SER A 72 9.18 2.95 -19.37
C SER A 72 10.18 3.42 -18.31
N ILE A 73 10.42 2.60 -17.28
CA ILE A 73 11.44 2.85 -16.28
C ILE A 73 12.77 2.74 -17.02
N ASP A 74 13.34 3.89 -17.37
CA ASP A 74 14.72 3.98 -17.79
C ASP A 74 15.59 3.48 -16.62
N PRO A 75 16.42 2.43 -16.80
CA PRO A 75 17.16 1.79 -15.71
C PRO A 75 18.15 2.72 -14.98
N ARG A 76 18.30 3.98 -15.41
CA ARG A 76 19.15 4.99 -14.77
C ARG A 76 18.52 5.70 -13.57
N MET A 77 17.21 5.55 -13.32
CA MET A 77 16.53 6.21 -12.19
C MET A 77 16.52 5.39 -10.88
N VAL A 78 16.96 4.13 -10.90
CA VAL A 78 17.12 3.31 -9.68
C VAL A 78 18.50 3.54 -9.04
N ALA A 79 18.83 4.81 -8.80
CA ALA A 79 20.06 5.21 -8.12
C ALA A 79 19.80 6.44 -7.25
N ALA A 80 18.84 6.33 -6.33
CA ALA A 80 18.62 7.35 -5.30
C ALA A 80 17.90 6.75 -4.08
N ASN A 81 18.45 5.66 -3.55
CA ASN A 81 18.22 5.23 -2.16
C ASN A 81 19.42 4.40 -1.67
N GLN A 82 20.63 4.80 -2.07
CA GLN A 82 21.77 4.51 -1.24
C GLN A 82 21.59 5.38 0.00
N CYS A 83 21.47 4.72 1.15
CA CYS A 83 21.61 5.33 2.44
C CYS A 83 22.90 6.15 2.42
N ASP A 84 22.77 7.46 2.29
CA ASP A 84 23.87 8.39 2.48
C ASP A 84 24.27 8.26 3.94
N GLU A 85 25.45 7.67 4.16
CA GLU A 85 26.14 7.67 5.44
C GLU A 85 26.14 9.08 6.03
N PRO A 86 25.93 9.25 7.34
CA PRO A 86 26.18 10.53 7.96
C PRO A 86 27.67 10.88 7.88
N LEU A 87 27.99 11.86 7.02
CA LEU A 87 29.09 12.83 7.18
C LEU A 87 29.13 13.26 8.67
N GLN A 88 30.23 13.34 9.42
CA GLN A 88 31.54 13.95 9.17
C GLN A 88 32.34 13.86 10.51
N ASP A 89 33.66 13.68 10.50
CA ASP A 89 34.61 14.63 11.12
C ASP A 89 36.06 14.19 10.84
N GLU A 90 36.81 15.09 10.20
CA GLU A 90 38.25 14.99 10.02
C GLU A 90 38.95 15.71 11.17
N GLY A 91 39.94 15.04 11.80
CA GLY A 91 40.81 15.63 12.83
C GLY A 91 41.86 14.65 13.32
#